data_AF-A0A1C5ELY1-F1
#
_entry.id   AF-A0A1C5ELY1-F1
#
_cell.length_a   1.000
_cell.length_b   1.000
_cell.length_c   1.000
_cell.angle_alpha   90.00
_cell.angle_beta   90.00
_cell.angle_gamma   90.00
#
_symmetry.space_group_name_H-M   'P 1'
#
loop_
_entity.id
_entity.type
_entity.pdbx_description
1 polymer ?
#
loop_
_entity_poly.entity_id
_entity_poly.type
_entity_poly.pdbx_seq_one_letter_code
_entity_poly.pdbx_strand_id
1 'polypeptide(L)' 'MILDRVWGSDFGPESNSLAVYVGYLRRKLEAGGEPRLVHTVHGVGYRLDLP' A
#
# COMPACT_ATOMS: atom_id res chain seq x y z
N MET A 1 -11.60 10.15 2.38
CA MET A 1 -10.75 9.04 1.87
C MET A 1 -9.55 8.89 2.82
N ILE A 2 -9.15 7.69 3.23
CA ILE A 2 -8.08 7.55 4.25
C ILE A 2 -6.69 7.97 3.72
N LEU A 3 -6.51 7.93 2.40
CA LEU A 3 -5.28 8.33 1.71
C LEU A 3 -4.92 9.81 1.92
N ASP A 4 -5.88 10.74 1.79
CA ASP A 4 -5.64 12.18 2.05
C ASP A 4 -5.22 12.45 3.49
N ARG A 5 -5.71 11.64 4.44
CA ARG A 5 -5.55 11.87 5.87
C ARG A 5 -4.22 11.36 6.43
N VAL A 6 -3.54 10.48 5.69
CA VAL A 6 -2.27 9.87 6.13
C VAL A 6 -1.07 10.42 5.35
N TRP A 7 -1.24 10.80 4.08
CA TRP A 7 -0.11 11.22 3.23
C TRP A 7 -0.17 12.65 2.71
N GLY A 8 -1.30 13.34 2.79
CA GLY A 8 -1.46 14.68 2.21
C GLY A 8 -1.46 14.67 0.67
N SER A 9 -2.06 15.69 0.07
CA SER A 9 -2.34 15.80 -1.37
C SER A 9 -1.09 15.99 -2.26
N ASP A 10 0.12 15.72 -1.74
CA ASP A 10 1.41 16.03 -2.38
C ASP A 10 2.25 14.78 -2.74
N PHE A 11 1.71 13.57 -2.61
CA PHE A 11 2.41 12.39 -3.11
C PHE A 11 2.13 12.17 -4.61
N GLY A 12 2.86 12.94 -5.41
CA GLY A 12 2.92 12.77 -6.86
C GLY A 12 3.43 11.37 -7.27
N PRO A 13 3.11 10.93 -8.50
CA PRO A 13 3.33 9.57 -9.02
C PRO A 13 4.80 9.11 -9.09
N GLU A 14 5.76 9.94 -8.68
CA GLU A 14 7.21 9.67 -8.77
C GLU A 14 7.81 9.07 -7.48
N SER A 15 7.03 8.91 -6.40
CA SER A 15 7.52 8.36 -5.14
C SER A 15 7.64 6.82 -5.18
N ASN A 16 8.57 6.31 -5.99
CA ASN A 16 8.90 4.89 -6.12
C ASN A 16 9.25 4.22 -4.78
N SER A 17 9.62 5.00 -3.77
CA SER A 17 9.89 4.53 -2.41
C SER A 17 8.67 3.84 -1.78
N LEU A 18 7.45 4.34 -2.02
CA LEU A 18 6.25 3.76 -1.41
C LEU A 18 5.99 2.33 -1.90
N ALA A 19 6.24 2.06 -3.19
CA ALA A 19 6.13 0.72 -3.75
C ALA A 19 7.12 -0.27 -3.11
N VAL A 20 8.35 0.19 -2.82
CA VAL A 20 9.37 -0.61 -2.13
C VAL A 20 8.94 -0.95 -0.70
N TYR A 21 8.48 0.04 0.07
CA TYR A 21 8.02 -0.18 1.44
C TYR A 21 6.76 -1.05 1.50
N VAL A 22 5.81 -0.88 0.57
CA VAL A 22 4.64 -1.75 0.44
C VAL A 22 5.06 -3.18 0.10
N GLY A 23 6.08 -3.36 -0.75
CA GLY A 23 6.67 -4.67 -1.03
C GLY A 23 7.23 -5.33 0.23
N TYR A 24 7.98 -4.60 1.06
CA TYR A 24 8.49 -5.12 2.34
C TYR A 24 7.37 -5.45 3.32
N LEU A 25 6.34 -4.62 3.39
CA LEU A 25 5.18 -4.86 4.26
C LEU A 25 4.44 -6.12 3.84
N ARG A 26 4.16 -6.30 2.55
CA ARG A 26 3.53 -7.51 2.00
C ARG A 26 4.35 -8.75 2.34
N ARG A 27 5.67 -8.72 2.16
CA ARG A 27 6.53 -9.87 2.51
C ARG A 27 6.45 -10.25 3.98
N LYS A 28 6.27 -9.30 4.89
CA LYS A 28 6.12 -9.58 6.33
C LYS A 28 4.72 -10.10 6.67
N LEU A 29 3.68 -9.57 6.03
CA LEU A 29 2.30 -9.98 6.27
C LEU A 29 1.98 -11.34 5.65
N GLU A 30 2.44 -11.59 4.43
CA GLU A 30 2.20 -12.82 3.66
C GLU A 30 3.19 -13.95 4.02
N ALA A 31 4.17 -13.71 4.93
CA ALA A 31 5.23 -14.66 5.26
C ALA A 31 4.73 -16.02 5.78
N GLY A 32 3.56 -16.05 6.41
CA GLY A 32 2.95 -17.25 6.97
C GLY A 32 2.00 -18.00 6.03
N GLY A 33 1.91 -17.61 4.76
CA GLY A 33 0.83 -18.07 3.87
C GLY A 33 -0.51 -17.36 4.12
N GLU A 34 -0.47 -16.28 4.90
CA GLU A 34 -1.62 -15.43 5.20
C GLU A 34 -2.14 -14.72 3.93
N PRO A 35 -3.45 -14.42 3.88
CA PRO A 35 -4.04 -13.75 2.72
C PRO A 35 -3.42 -12.37 2.49
N ARG A 36 -3.35 -11.97 1.22
CA ARG A 36 -2.88 -10.63 0.86
C ARG A 36 -3.85 -9.59 1.43
N LEU A 37 -3.35 -8.78 2.35
CA LEU A 37 -4.13 -7.69 2.95
C LEU A 37 -3.95 -6.36 2.21
N VAL A 38 -2.80 -6.13 1.57
CA VAL A 38 -2.49 -4.84 0.93
C VAL A 38 -2.61 -4.94 -0.59
N HIS A 39 -3.57 -4.23 -1.18
CA HIS A 39 -3.87 -4.22 -2.61
C HIS A 39 -3.45 -2.91 -3.26
N THR A 40 -2.92 -2.98 -4.48
CA THR A 40 -2.61 -1.79 -5.29
C THR A 40 -3.86 -1.37 -6.06
N VAL A 41 -4.26 -0.11 -5.95
CA VAL A 41 -5.34 0.50 -6.72
C VAL A 41 -4.71 1.47 -7.72
N HIS A 42 -4.78 1.11 -9.01
CA HIS A 42 -4.15 1.88 -10.08
C HIS A 42 -4.67 3.32 -10.11
N GLY A 43 -3.76 4.29 -10.20
CA GLY A 43 -4.09 5.72 -10.23
C GLY A 43 -4.55 6.32 -8.89
N VAL A 44 -4.61 5.54 -7.81
CA VAL A 44 -5.12 5.98 -6.49
C VAL A 44 -4.14 5.70 -5.36
N GLY A 45 -3.48 4.53 -5.34
CA GLY A 45 -2.53 4.17 -4.29
C GLY A 45 -2.73 2.73 -3.80
N TYR A 46 -2.87 2.55 -2.47
CA TYR A 46 -3.00 1.24 -1.85
C TYR A 46 -4.24 1.17 -0.94
N ARG A 47 -4.86 -0.01 -0.89
CA ARG A 47 -5.99 -0.32 -0.02
C ARG A 47 -5.64 -1.51 0.88
N LEU A 48 -6.04 -1.42 2.15
CA LEU A 48 -6.05 -2.57 3.06
C LEU A 48 -7.42 -3.25 2.97
N ASP A 49 -7.45 -4.54 2.70
CA ASP A 49 -8.65 -5.38 2.76
C ASP A 49 -8.40 -6.47 3.80
N LEU A 50 -9.37 -6.68 4.69
CA LEU A 50 -9.39 -7.84 5.56
C LEU A 50 -10.19 -8.93 4.82
N PRO A 51 -9.78 -10.20 4.89
CA PRO A 51 -10.59 -11.30 4.36
C PRO A 51 -11.98 -11.35 5.01
#